data_AF-A0AAU1AGM8-F1
#
_entry.id   AF-A0AAU1AGM8-F1
#
_cell.length_a   1.000
_cell.length_b   1.000
_cell.length_c   1.000
_cell.angle_alpha   90.00
_cell.angle_beta   90.00
_cell.angle_gamma   90.00
#
_symmetry.space_group_name_H-M   'P 1'
#
loop_
_entity.id
_entity.type
_entity.pdbx_description
1 polymer ?
#
loop_
_entity_poly.entity_id
_entity_poly.type
_entity_poly.pdbx_seq_one_letter_code
_entity_poly.pdbx_strand_id
1 'polypeptide(L)'
;MSGQLRFEILGPQRAWYADREIDLGPGKQRAVLAVLLLSAGRPVSTGQIVDAVWPEEPPANGPNVVQKYVAGLRRVLEPERSPRTPGQVLSLTDAGYLLRVNPEAVDAVRFERGVQAARQRHAAERTEQALSELATALDLWQGEPFTGFTGPIFEAARQRLVELRAVALETRAELTLDLGRHRETVGELVELVAEFPVRERLRHQLMLALYRSGRQAEALAAYREFGDLLREEYGIDPGEALQELHRRILRSDPTLVVAKPSTGPETPRPVPEAETPRPVAATVPEPAASVVAPAALIPTQPGPAAPAVVSAPPPPPLPPYSPRSATGGKPARRQAPHWASRTGTILGTVLALLSFGCLTWLVILAYAGWRRSWRLAVAGVGYLALVVVEVTMLDIENPDAEVPGPEAVTFLGLALITWLAGAVHVVLLSRGLWEAITGRPDSARGRADEERRIRREHARYLLYHYPAARAELGLGRPDLPRTFDDGGLVDVNAVPEQVLTALPGLTSEQGRQIVVDRWLRGPYASMEELAARCLLPPSATEPLRDLLLFLPPASRPDEARTRGS
;
A
#
# COMPACT_ATOMS: atom_id res chain seq x y z
N MET A 1 16.40 -21.95 25.11
CA MET A 1 16.00 -20.57 25.48
C MET A 1 15.15 -19.90 24.40
N SER A 2 15.50 -20.00 23.11
CA SER A 2 14.68 -19.48 22.00
C SER A 2 13.30 -20.15 21.83
N GLY A 3 13.12 -21.39 22.33
CA GLY A 3 11.85 -22.13 22.25
C GLY A 3 10.74 -21.67 23.20
N GLN A 4 11.01 -20.71 24.08
CA GLN A 4 10.01 -20.12 24.99
C GLN A 4 9.64 -18.68 24.61
N LEU A 5 10.31 -18.07 23.64
CA LEU A 5 9.96 -16.73 23.18
C LEU A 5 8.82 -16.82 22.16
N ARG A 6 7.81 -15.97 22.31
CA ARG A 6 6.74 -15.76 21.32
C ARG A 6 6.62 -14.27 21.02
N PHE A 7 6.45 -13.93 19.75
CA PHE A 7 6.30 -12.57 19.26
C PHE A 7 5.00 -12.46 18.50
N GLU A 8 4.26 -11.41 18.80
CA GLU A 8 2.97 -11.12 18.19
C GLU A 8 3.07 -9.77 17.47
N ILE A 9 2.81 -9.78 16.17
CA ILE A 9 2.87 -8.62 15.27
C ILE A 9 1.65 -8.53 14.33
N LEU A 10 0.73 -9.50 14.35
CA LEU A 10 -0.58 -9.44 13.68
C LEU A 10 -1.59 -8.61 14.51
N GLY A 11 -1.16 -7.42 14.92
CA GLY A 11 -1.82 -6.55 15.88
C GLY A 11 -0.80 -5.61 16.55
N PRO A 12 -1.07 -5.16 17.78
CA PRO A 12 -0.07 -4.50 18.62
C PRO A 12 1.15 -5.39 18.86
N GLN A 13 2.36 -4.83 18.77
CA GLN A 13 3.57 -5.61 19.00
C GLN A 13 3.67 -6.04 20.47
N ARG A 14 3.71 -7.35 20.69
CA ARG A 14 3.96 -7.96 22.01
C ARG A 14 5.03 -9.04 21.91
N ALA A 15 5.67 -9.30 23.05
CA ALA A 15 6.59 -10.41 23.20
C ALA A 15 6.30 -11.13 24.51
N TRP A 16 6.49 -12.44 24.51
CA TRP A 16 6.25 -13.31 25.64
C TRP A 16 7.47 -14.18 25.88
N TYR A 17 7.77 -14.43 27.15
CA TYR A 17 8.71 -15.45 27.59
C TYR A 17 7.95 -16.47 28.41
N ALA A 18 7.82 -17.69 27.88
CA ALA A 18 6.82 -18.66 28.31
C ALA A 18 5.42 -17.98 28.33
N ASP A 19 4.76 -17.91 29.47
CA ASP A 19 3.43 -17.32 29.63
C ASP A 19 3.45 -15.88 30.19
N ARG A 20 4.63 -15.27 30.30
CA ARG A 20 4.76 -13.90 30.82
C ARG A 20 5.00 -12.90 29.69
N GLU A 21 4.16 -11.88 29.62
CA GLU A 21 4.38 -10.77 28.70
C GLU A 21 5.62 -9.96 29.10
N ILE A 22 6.40 -9.60 28.10
CA ILE A 22 7.68 -8.92 28.21
C ILE A 22 7.48 -7.44 27.88
N ASP A 23 7.88 -6.54 28.78
CA ASP A 23 7.94 -5.11 28.48
C ASP A 23 9.12 -4.80 27.54
N LEU A 24 8.81 -4.65 26.25
CA LEU A 24 9.77 -4.33 25.20
C LEU A 24 10.35 -2.90 25.30
N GLY A 25 9.86 -2.09 26.23
CA GLY A 25 10.36 -0.75 26.51
C GLY A 25 9.85 0.31 25.51
N PRO A 26 10.62 1.40 25.31
CA PRO A 26 10.14 2.58 24.60
C PRO A 26 9.91 2.34 23.10
N GLY A 27 9.10 3.19 22.47
CA GLY A 27 8.64 3.02 21.08
C GLY A 27 9.75 2.80 20.04
N LYS A 28 10.89 3.50 20.13
CA LYS A 28 12.02 3.29 19.22
C LYS A 28 12.75 1.96 19.45
N GLN A 29 12.79 1.46 20.69
CA GLN A 29 13.33 0.13 21.00
C GLN A 29 12.44 -0.96 20.40
N ARG A 30 11.12 -0.81 20.57
CA ARG A 30 10.09 -1.65 19.95
C ARG A 30 10.18 -1.67 18.42
N ALA A 31 10.37 -0.50 17.81
CA ALA A 31 10.54 -0.36 16.36
C ALA A 31 11.78 -1.11 15.84
N VAL A 32 12.92 -1.03 16.55
CA VAL A 32 14.12 -1.82 16.20
C VAL A 32 13.80 -3.32 16.21
N LEU A 33 13.11 -3.82 17.23
CA LEU A 33 12.70 -5.23 17.27
C LEU A 33 11.72 -5.56 16.12
N ALA A 34 10.77 -4.67 15.81
CA ALA A 34 9.80 -4.88 14.74
C ALA A 34 10.49 -5.04 13.37
N VAL A 35 11.50 -4.22 13.06
CA VAL A 35 12.33 -4.36 11.85
C VAL A 35 13.05 -5.72 11.83
N LEU A 36 13.58 -6.16 12.96
CA LEU A 36 14.26 -7.46 13.06
C LEU A 36 13.29 -8.64 12.95
N LEU A 37 12.05 -8.51 13.41
CA LEU A 37 11.01 -9.52 13.27
C LEU A 37 10.57 -9.70 11.81
N LEU A 38 10.49 -8.63 11.03
CA LEU A 38 10.24 -8.70 9.57
C LEU A 38 11.31 -9.50 8.82
N SER A 39 12.53 -9.56 9.38
CA SER A 39 13.65 -10.30 8.84
C SER A 39 14.12 -11.41 9.78
N ALA A 40 13.22 -12.02 10.56
CA ALA A 40 13.57 -13.06 11.52
C ALA A 40 14.39 -14.17 10.86
N GLY A 41 15.51 -14.55 11.47
CA GLY A 41 16.46 -15.52 10.91
C GLY A 41 17.40 -14.98 9.83
N ARG A 42 17.29 -13.71 9.42
CA ARG A 42 18.20 -13.05 8.47
C ARG A 42 18.88 -11.82 9.10
N PRO A 43 20.16 -11.54 8.79
CA PRO A 43 20.85 -10.36 9.31
C PRO A 43 20.29 -9.08 8.68
N VAL A 44 20.15 -8.03 9.48
CA VAL A 44 19.77 -6.68 9.06
C VAL A 44 20.89 -5.71 9.41
N SER A 45 21.37 -4.96 8.43
CA SER A 45 22.45 -4.00 8.64
C SER A 45 22.01 -2.85 9.55
N THR A 46 22.97 -2.27 10.27
CA THR A 46 22.70 -1.11 11.14
C THR A 46 22.12 0.06 10.36
N GLY A 47 22.56 0.30 9.12
CA GLY A 47 22.02 1.33 8.23
C GLY A 47 20.53 1.11 7.94
N GLN A 48 20.16 -0.10 7.53
CA GLN A 48 18.75 -0.45 7.29
C GLN A 48 17.87 -0.28 8.53
N ILE A 49 18.39 -0.60 9.72
CA ILE A 49 17.65 -0.37 10.98
C ILE A 49 17.48 1.14 11.22
N VAL A 50 18.51 1.96 10.94
CA VAL A 50 18.41 3.41 11.08
C VAL A 50 17.36 3.97 10.12
N ASP A 51 17.44 3.61 8.84
CA ASP A 51 16.54 4.11 7.80
C ASP A 51 15.08 3.71 8.07
N ALA A 52 14.86 2.49 8.57
CA ALA A 52 13.53 1.99 8.90
C ALA A 52 12.92 2.65 10.15
N VAL A 53 13.74 2.93 11.17
CA VAL A 53 13.25 3.44 12.46
C VAL A 53 13.21 4.98 12.48
N TRP A 54 14.00 5.65 11.65
CA TRP A 54 14.07 7.10 11.50
C TRP A 54 14.06 7.53 10.02
N PRO A 55 12.93 7.38 9.31
CA PRO A 55 12.84 7.65 7.88
C PRO A 55 13.05 9.12 7.49
N GLU A 56 12.71 10.07 8.39
CA GLU A 56 12.80 11.51 8.13
C GLU A 56 14.04 12.15 8.77
N GLU A 57 14.27 11.87 10.06
CA GLU A 57 15.34 12.50 10.85
C GLU A 57 16.25 11.43 11.47
N PRO A 58 17.19 10.85 10.69
CA PRO A 58 18.14 9.89 11.22
C PRO A 58 19.12 10.56 12.19
N PRO A 59 19.40 9.95 13.36
CA PRO A 59 20.36 10.52 14.29
C PRO A 59 21.78 10.50 13.72
N ALA A 60 22.55 11.56 13.94
CA ALA A 60 23.94 11.68 13.48
C ALA A 60 24.84 10.51 13.92
N ASN A 61 24.53 9.91 15.08
CA ASN A 61 25.22 8.73 15.61
C ASN A 61 24.33 7.47 15.55
N GLY A 62 23.65 7.23 14.43
CA GLY A 62 22.77 6.09 14.20
C GLY A 62 23.29 4.74 14.70
N PRO A 63 24.52 4.33 14.37
CA PRO A 63 25.06 3.06 14.85
C PRO A 63 25.10 2.91 16.37
N ASN A 64 25.49 3.96 17.10
CA ASN A 64 25.55 3.94 18.57
C ASN A 64 24.15 3.91 19.17
N VAL A 65 23.19 4.60 18.54
CA VAL A 65 21.79 4.61 18.96
C VAL A 65 21.16 3.22 18.80
N VAL A 66 21.38 2.56 17.65
CA VAL A 66 20.92 1.17 17.43
C VAL A 66 21.55 0.21 18.44
N GLN A 67 22.86 0.31 18.69
CA GLN A 67 23.54 -0.49 19.72
C GLN A 67 22.88 -0.34 21.10
N LYS A 68 22.52 0.88 21.50
CA LYS A 68 21.82 1.16 22.77
C LYS A 68 20.48 0.43 22.84
N TYR A 69 19.67 0.50 21.79
CA TYR A 69 18.37 -0.19 21.76
C TYR A 69 18.51 -1.71 21.71
N VAL A 70 19.47 -2.25 20.95
CA VAL A 70 19.76 -3.68 20.95
C VAL A 70 20.25 -4.16 22.32
N ALA A 71 21.07 -3.37 23.02
CA ALA A 71 21.48 -3.68 24.38
C ALA A 71 20.30 -3.69 25.35
N GLY A 72 19.33 -2.77 25.18
CA GLY A 72 18.05 -2.78 25.89
C GLY A 72 17.27 -4.07 25.62
N LEU A 73 17.00 -4.38 24.35
CA LEU A 73 16.29 -5.59 23.94
C LEU A 73 16.94 -6.88 24.48
N ARG A 74 18.28 -6.99 24.45
CA ARG A 74 18.99 -8.15 25.01
C ARG A 74 18.74 -8.34 26.50
N ARG A 75 18.64 -7.26 27.29
CA ARG A 75 18.34 -7.39 28.74
C ARG A 75 16.95 -7.95 28.98
N VAL A 76 16.01 -7.62 28.10
CA VAL A 76 14.61 -7.95 28.29
C VAL A 76 14.25 -9.30 27.66
N LEU A 77 14.80 -9.63 26.49
CA LEU A 77 14.58 -10.90 25.80
C LEU A 77 15.42 -12.06 26.36
N GLU A 78 16.53 -11.75 27.05
CA GLU A 78 17.43 -12.74 27.64
C GLU A 78 17.70 -12.38 29.12
N PRO A 79 16.68 -12.46 30.01
CA PRO A 79 16.78 -11.97 31.39
C PRO A 79 17.81 -12.73 32.24
N GLU A 80 18.01 -14.02 31.96
CA GLU A 80 18.99 -14.86 32.65
C GLU A 80 20.43 -14.71 32.12
N ARG A 81 20.63 -13.87 31.10
CA ARG A 81 21.95 -13.69 30.48
C ARG A 81 22.89 -12.95 31.42
N SER A 82 24.03 -13.57 31.72
CA SER A 82 25.13 -12.93 32.45
C SER A 82 25.55 -11.60 31.80
N PRO A 83 25.86 -10.57 32.61
CA PRO A 83 26.37 -9.30 32.09
C PRO A 83 27.60 -9.51 31.21
N ARG A 84 27.70 -8.73 30.12
CA ARG A 84 28.82 -8.72 29.15
C ARG A 84 29.00 -9.99 28.30
N THR A 85 28.12 -10.97 28.40
CA THR A 85 28.11 -12.14 27.48
C THR A 85 27.41 -11.79 26.15
N PRO A 86 27.85 -12.28 24.97
CA PRO A 86 27.12 -12.07 23.73
C PRO A 86 25.65 -12.55 23.83
N GLY A 87 24.72 -11.79 23.22
CA GLY A 87 23.32 -12.22 23.15
C GLY A 87 23.15 -13.37 22.17
N GLN A 88 22.43 -14.42 22.58
CA GLN A 88 22.14 -15.60 21.75
C GLN A 88 20.93 -15.34 20.85
N VAL A 89 19.89 -14.69 21.38
CA VAL A 89 18.67 -14.34 20.64
C VAL A 89 18.92 -13.18 19.68
N LEU A 90 19.59 -12.13 20.15
CA LEU A 90 20.00 -10.99 19.32
C LEU A 90 21.51 -10.99 19.15
N SER A 91 21.99 -11.60 18.06
CA SER A 91 23.42 -11.71 17.76
C SER A 91 23.88 -10.59 16.80
N LEU A 92 25.13 -10.17 16.92
CA LEU A 92 25.78 -9.32 15.93
C LEU A 92 26.60 -10.21 15.00
N THR A 93 26.47 -9.98 13.70
CA THR A 93 27.20 -10.67 12.62
C THR A 93 27.92 -9.63 11.75
N ASP A 94 28.78 -10.07 10.85
CA ASP A 94 29.47 -9.17 9.91
C ASP A 94 28.50 -8.40 9.00
N ALA A 95 27.31 -8.97 8.74
CA ALA A 95 26.25 -8.36 7.94
C ALA A 95 25.28 -7.48 8.76
N GLY A 96 25.42 -7.41 10.08
CA GLY A 96 24.55 -6.64 10.98
C GLY A 96 23.89 -7.48 12.08
N TYR A 97 22.73 -7.04 12.57
CA TYR A 97 22.02 -7.70 13.66
C TYR A 97 21.11 -8.81 13.16
N LEU A 98 21.17 -9.96 13.84
CA LEU A 98 20.39 -11.14 13.52
C LEU A 98 19.55 -11.55 14.73
N LEU A 99 18.24 -11.60 14.53
CA LEU A 99 17.29 -12.19 15.48
C LEU A 99 17.21 -13.71 15.25
N ARG A 100 17.80 -14.47 16.17
CA ARG A 100 17.84 -15.94 16.17
C ARG A 100 16.69 -16.49 17.02
N VAL A 101 15.53 -16.63 16.39
CA VAL A 101 14.34 -17.24 16.99
C VAL A 101 13.86 -18.38 16.11
N ASN A 102 13.14 -19.35 16.68
CA ASN A 102 12.39 -20.28 15.85
C ASN A 102 11.44 -19.44 14.98
N PRO A 103 11.35 -19.64 13.65
CA PRO A 103 10.40 -18.91 12.83
C PRO A 103 8.96 -19.00 13.37
N GLU A 104 8.58 -20.13 13.99
CA GLU A 104 7.27 -20.31 14.61
C GLU A 104 7.09 -19.56 15.93
N ALA A 105 8.13 -18.91 16.45
CA ALA A 105 7.96 -17.95 17.54
C ALA A 105 7.20 -16.70 17.10
N VAL A 106 7.14 -16.40 15.80
CA VAL A 106 6.49 -15.21 15.25
C VAL A 106 5.13 -15.58 14.67
N ASP A 107 4.07 -14.97 15.19
CA ASP A 107 2.68 -15.20 14.75
C ASP A 107 2.47 -15.02 13.24
N ALA A 108 3.06 -14.00 12.61
CA ALA A 108 2.98 -13.78 11.18
C ALA A 108 3.54 -14.95 10.36
N VAL A 109 4.64 -15.55 10.82
CA VAL A 109 5.23 -16.73 10.16
C VAL A 109 4.38 -17.98 10.40
N ARG A 110 3.81 -18.14 11.61
CA ARG A 110 2.85 -19.21 11.90
C ARG A 110 1.60 -19.09 11.01
N PHE A 111 1.08 -17.88 10.85
CA PHE A 111 -0.04 -17.59 9.96
C PHE A 111 0.28 -17.98 8.51
N GLU A 112 1.41 -17.51 7.98
CA GLU A 112 1.88 -17.87 6.63
C GLU A 112 1.98 -19.38 6.43
N ARG A 113 2.58 -20.09 7.40
CA ARG A 113 2.69 -21.56 7.35
C ARG A 113 1.33 -22.25 7.43
N GLY A 114 0.43 -21.79 8.29
CA GLY A 114 -0.92 -22.33 8.41
C GLY A 114 -1.71 -22.20 7.10
N VAL A 115 -1.61 -21.06 6.41
CA VAL A 115 -2.21 -20.86 5.08
C VAL A 115 -1.61 -21.83 4.06
N GLN A 116 -0.30 -22.05 4.06
CA GLN A 116 0.32 -23.03 3.15
C GLN A 116 -0.07 -24.48 3.49
N ALA A 117 -0.13 -24.83 4.78
CA ALA A 117 -0.56 -26.15 5.24
C ALA A 117 -2.02 -26.42 4.83
N ALA A 118 -2.90 -25.43 4.96
CA ALA A 118 -4.28 -25.53 4.49
C ALA A 118 -4.37 -25.81 2.99
N ARG A 119 -3.59 -25.10 2.17
CA ARG A 119 -3.52 -25.33 0.72
C ARG A 119 -3.08 -26.76 0.39
N GLN A 120 -2.05 -27.26 1.07
CA GLN A 120 -1.56 -28.63 0.89
C GLN A 120 -2.63 -29.67 1.27
N ARG A 121 -3.35 -29.44 2.38
CA ARG A 121 -4.43 -30.34 2.81
C ARG A 121 -5.61 -30.33 1.84
N HIS A 122 -5.98 -29.16 1.31
CA HIS A 122 -7.02 -29.06 0.31
C HIS A 122 -6.63 -29.78 -0.99
N ALA A 123 -5.40 -29.61 -1.46
CA ALA A 123 -4.88 -30.34 -2.62
C ALA A 123 -4.86 -31.86 -2.43
N ALA A 124 -4.76 -32.33 -1.18
CA ALA A 124 -4.87 -33.74 -0.81
C ALA A 124 -6.32 -34.19 -0.53
N GLU A 125 -7.33 -33.40 -0.94
CA GLU A 125 -8.77 -33.64 -0.75
C GLU A 125 -9.21 -33.73 0.73
N ARG A 126 -8.42 -33.17 1.66
CA ARG A 126 -8.71 -33.13 3.10
C ARG A 126 -9.32 -31.78 3.50
N THR A 127 -10.45 -31.42 2.89
CA THR A 127 -11.07 -30.09 3.03
C THR A 127 -11.36 -29.68 4.48
N GLU A 128 -11.91 -30.57 5.32
CA GLU A 128 -12.16 -30.28 6.75
C GLU A 128 -10.86 -29.94 7.50
N GLN A 129 -9.78 -30.66 7.23
CA GLN A 129 -8.49 -30.39 7.86
C GLN A 129 -7.87 -29.09 7.33
N ALA A 130 -8.13 -28.71 6.08
CA ALA A 130 -7.71 -27.43 5.52
C ALA A 130 -8.45 -26.26 6.19
N LEU A 131 -9.77 -26.39 6.41
CA LEU A 131 -10.57 -25.41 7.13
C LEU A 131 -10.09 -25.22 8.58
N SER A 132 -9.78 -26.32 9.28
CA SER A 132 -9.24 -26.25 10.65
C SER A 132 -7.92 -25.48 10.72
N GLU A 133 -7.02 -25.65 9.74
CA GLU A 133 -5.76 -24.89 9.69
C GLU A 133 -6.00 -23.42 9.40
N LEU A 134 -6.90 -23.09 8.47
CA LEU A 134 -7.26 -21.71 8.19
C LEU A 134 -7.85 -21.03 9.42
N ALA A 135 -8.73 -21.70 10.15
CA ALA A 135 -9.30 -21.18 11.39
C ALA A 135 -8.21 -20.88 12.42
N THR A 136 -7.33 -21.85 12.71
CA THR A 136 -6.23 -21.67 13.68
C THR A 136 -5.25 -20.57 13.25
N ALA A 137 -4.99 -20.44 11.93
CA ALA A 137 -4.13 -19.40 11.41
C ALA A 137 -4.78 -18.01 11.53
N LEU A 138 -6.07 -17.89 11.19
CA LEU A 138 -6.81 -16.63 11.27
C LEU A 138 -7.01 -16.15 12.72
N ASP A 139 -7.13 -17.06 13.69
CA ASP A 139 -7.23 -16.74 15.12
C ASP A 139 -5.97 -16.06 15.70
N LEU A 140 -4.85 -16.07 14.97
CA LEU A 140 -3.63 -15.36 15.35
C LEU A 140 -3.77 -13.83 15.19
N TRP A 141 -4.73 -13.38 14.39
CA TRP A 141 -4.96 -11.96 14.12
C TRP A 141 -5.67 -11.28 15.29
N GLN A 142 -5.11 -10.19 15.75
CA GLN A 142 -5.62 -9.42 16.90
C GLN A 142 -5.88 -7.95 16.54
N GLY A 143 -5.77 -7.62 15.26
CA GLY A 143 -6.00 -6.30 14.72
C GLY A 143 -5.06 -6.00 13.56
N GLU A 144 -4.77 -4.73 13.38
CA GLU A 144 -3.92 -4.24 12.30
C GLU A 144 -2.44 -4.64 12.53
N PRO A 145 -1.76 -5.32 11.58
CA PRO A 145 -0.38 -5.74 11.76
C PRO A 145 0.55 -4.56 12.06
N PHE A 146 1.48 -4.69 13.01
CA PHE A 146 2.35 -3.58 13.41
C PHE A 146 1.57 -2.31 13.81
N THR A 147 0.49 -2.46 14.59
CA THR A 147 -0.26 -1.31 15.12
C THR A 147 0.69 -0.34 15.84
N GLY A 148 0.59 0.95 15.52
CA GLY A 148 1.38 2.00 16.15
C GLY A 148 2.80 2.20 15.60
N PHE A 149 3.17 1.50 14.52
CA PHE A 149 4.40 1.76 13.75
C PHE A 149 4.07 2.39 12.40
N THR A 150 4.84 3.40 12.04
CA THR A 150 4.71 4.12 10.76
C THR A 150 6.03 4.04 9.98
N GLY A 151 5.92 4.13 8.66
CA GLY A 151 7.06 4.20 7.75
C GLY A 151 6.99 3.14 6.65
N PRO A 152 7.71 3.34 5.53
CA PRO A 152 7.51 2.57 4.30
C PRO A 152 7.63 1.05 4.48
N ILE A 153 8.57 0.60 5.31
CA ILE A 153 8.78 -0.83 5.58
C ILE A 153 7.61 -1.49 6.33
N PHE A 154 7.01 -0.77 7.28
CA PHE A 154 5.87 -1.27 8.06
C PHE A 154 4.59 -1.23 7.25
N GLU A 155 4.37 -0.18 6.44
CA GLU A 155 3.22 -0.12 5.54
C GLU A 155 3.26 -1.22 4.47
N ALA A 156 4.42 -1.44 3.85
CA ALA A 156 4.57 -2.53 2.88
C ALA A 156 4.33 -3.91 3.53
N ALA A 157 4.83 -4.12 4.76
CA ALA A 157 4.59 -5.36 5.49
C ALA A 157 3.12 -5.54 5.89
N ARG A 158 2.46 -4.47 6.36
CA ARG A 158 1.04 -4.43 6.72
C ARG A 158 0.19 -4.78 5.51
N GLN A 159 0.41 -4.12 4.37
CA GLN A 159 -0.30 -4.39 3.12
C GLN A 159 -0.15 -5.86 2.68
N ARG A 160 1.08 -6.38 2.68
CA ARG A 160 1.36 -7.78 2.33
C ARG A 160 0.63 -8.77 3.26
N LEU A 161 0.61 -8.51 4.56
CA LEU A 161 -0.05 -9.38 5.53
C LEU A 161 -1.57 -9.33 5.39
N VAL A 162 -2.14 -8.13 5.22
CA VAL A 162 -3.59 -7.94 5.00
C VAL A 162 -4.04 -8.62 3.71
N GLU A 163 -3.25 -8.51 2.63
CA GLU A 163 -3.48 -9.22 1.37
C GLU A 163 -3.54 -10.73 1.59
N LEU A 164 -2.56 -11.29 2.33
CA LEU A 164 -2.53 -12.71 2.65
C LEU A 164 -3.72 -13.15 3.52
N ARG A 165 -4.16 -12.31 4.47
CA ARG A 165 -5.36 -12.55 5.28
C ARG A 165 -6.60 -12.64 4.40
N ALA A 166 -6.77 -11.70 3.50
CA ALA A 166 -7.92 -11.69 2.61
C ALA A 166 -7.95 -12.93 1.71
N VAL A 167 -6.81 -13.35 1.16
CA VAL A 167 -6.69 -14.61 0.42
C VAL A 167 -7.04 -15.83 1.28
N ALA A 168 -6.62 -15.85 2.55
CA ALA A 168 -6.95 -16.94 3.48
C ALA A 168 -8.45 -16.98 3.80
N LEU A 169 -9.10 -15.83 3.99
CA LEU A 169 -10.54 -15.70 4.22
C LEU A 169 -11.35 -16.10 2.98
N GLU A 170 -10.95 -15.67 1.79
CA GLU A 170 -11.53 -16.11 0.51
C GLU A 170 -11.41 -17.63 0.36
N THR A 171 -10.25 -18.21 0.69
CA THR A 171 -10.06 -19.66 0.64
C THR A 171 -11.00 -20.36 1.63
N ARG A 172 -11.10 -19.86 2.88
CA ARG A 172 -12.00 -20.42 3.89
C ARG A 172 -13.46 -20.41 3.42
N ALA A 173 -13.92 -19.31 2.86
CA ALA A 173 -15.28 -19.20 2.33
C ALA A 173 -15.54 -20.17 1.16
N GLU A 174 -14.58 -20.32 0.24
CA GLU A 174 -14.68 -21.27 -0.87
C GLU A 174 -14.82 -22.70 -0.38
N LEU A 175 -13.92 -23.13 0.52
CA LEU A 175 -13.95 -24.49 1.08
C LEU A 175 -15.25 -24.76 1.87
N THR A 176 -15.78 -23.75 2.55
CA THR A 176 -17.04 -23.84 3.29
C THR A 176 -18.22 -24.00 2.34
N LEU A 177 -18.22 -23.30 1.20
CA LEU A 177 -19.22 -23.44 0.15
C LEU A 177 -19.14 -24.79 -0.57
N ASP A 178 -17.94 -25.34 -0.76
CA ASP A 178 -17.72 -26.66 -1.34
C ASP A 178 -18.25 -27.79 -0.45
N LEU A 179 -18.16 -27.63 0.88
CA LEU A 179 -18.79 -28.55 1.85
C LEU A 179 -20.30 -28.37 1.97
N GLY A 180 -20.91 -27.48 1.18
CA GLY A 180 -22.34 -27.24 1.21
C GLY A 180 -22.82 -26.46 2.44
N ARG A 181 -21.93 -25.85 3.23
CA ARG A 181 -22.28 -25.05 4.43
C ARG A 181 -22.62 -23.60 4.08
N HIS A 182 -23.38 -23.41 3.00
CA HIS A 182 -23.66 -22.11 2.41
C HIS A 182 -24.48 -21.18 3.32
N ARG A 183 -25.40 -21.70 4.13
CA ARG A 183 -26.20 -20.90 5.07
C ARG A 183 -25.36 -20.34 6.23
N GLU A 184 -24.42 -21.14 6.74
CA GLU A 184 -23.58 -20.79 7.87
C GLU A 184 -22.59 -19.68 7.53
N THR A 185 -22.08 -19.65 6.29
CA THR A 185 -21.07 -18.67 5.85
C THR A 185 -21.64 -17.32 5.43
N VAL A 186 -22.97 -17.15 5.27
CA VAL A 186 -23.54 -15.87 4.77
C VAL A 186 -23.22 -14.71 5.71
N GLY A 187 -23.41 -14.89 7.02
CA GLY A 187 -23.16 -13.82 8.00
C GLY A 187 -21.72 -13.34 7.95
N GLU A 188 -20.77 -14.27 7.95
CA GLU A 188 -19.35 -14.00 7.78
C GLU A 188 -19.05 -13.27 6.47
N LEU A 189 -19.59 -13.74 5.34
CA LEU A 189 -19.35 -13.13 4.03
C LEU A 189 -19.89 -11.70 3.92
N VAL A 190 -20.96 -11.36 4.61
CA VAL A 190 -21.47 -9.98 4.69
C VAL A 190 -20.45 -9.08 5.41
N GLU A 191 -19.90 -9.53 6.53
CA GLU A 191 -18.86 -8.79 7.26
C GLU A 191 -17.59 -8.63 6.42
N LEU A 192 -17.16 -9.70 5.75
CA LEU A 192 -15.97 -9.69 4.91
C LEU A 192 -16.11 -8.78 3.68
N VAL A 193 -17.29 -8.71 3.07
CA VAL A 193 -17.55 -7.77 1.96
C VAL A 193 -17.57 -6.32 2.46
N ALA A 194 -18.00 -6.06 3.70
CA ALA A 194 -17.90 -4.73 4.29
C ALA A 194 -16.43 -4.35 4.61
N GLU A 195 -15.63 -5.30 5.10
CA GLU A 195 -14.21 -5.08 5.40
C GLU A 195 -13.37 -4.93 4.11
N PHE A 196 -13.71 -5.68 3.05
CA PHE A 196 -12.99 -5.70 1.78
C PHE A 196 -13.92 -5.38 0.58
N PRO A 197 -14.42 -4.13 0.47
CA PRO A 197 -15.52 -3.79 -0.44
C PRO A 197 -15.25 -4.02 -1.92
N VAL A 198 -13.98 -3.92 -2.33
CA VAL A 198 -13.52 -4.07 -3.72
C VAL A 198 -13.06 -5.48 -4.09
N ARG A 199 -13.16 -6.45 -3.18
CA ARG A 199 -12.78 -7.85 -3.45
C ARG A 199 -13.91 -8.61 -4.10
N GLU A 200 -13.85 -8.67 -5.43
CA GLU A 200 -14.87 -9.34 -6.26
C GLU A 200 -15.05 -10.83 -5.91
N ARG A 201 -13.99 -11.53 -5.48
CA ARG A 201 -14.08 -12.95 -5.08
C ARG A 201 -14.98 -13.17 -3.86
N LEU A 202 -14.88 -12.31 -2.84
CA LEU A 202 -15.76 -12.35 -1.67
C LEU A 202 -17.20 -12.02 -2.07
N ARG A 203 -17.39 -11.05 -2.98
CA ARG A 203 -18.72 -10.73 -3.54
C ARG A 203 -19.33 -11.92 -4.29
N HIS A 204 -18.53 -12.59 -5.11
CA HIS A 204 -18.93 -13.81 -5.83
C HIS A 204 -19.37 -14.92 -4.86
N GLN A 205 -18.59 -15.16 -3.81
CA GLN A 205 -18.90 -16.14 -2.77
C GLN A 205 -20.19 -15.78 -2.02
N LEU A 206 -20.38 -14.52 -1.65
CA LEU A 206 -21.62 -14.03 -1.00
C LEU A 206 -22.83 -14.26 -1.90
N MET A 207 -22.76 -13.87 -3.18
CA MET A 207 -23.83 -14.10 -4.14
C MET A 207 -24.18 -15.59 -4.28
N LEU A 208 -23.17 -16.45 -4.37
CA LEU A 208 -23.36 -17.89 -4.47
C LEU A 208 -23.97 -18.48 -3.19
N ALA A 209 -23.50 -18.04 -2.01
CA ALA A 209 -24.00 -18.48 -0.71
C ALA A 209 -25.48 -18.10 -0.52
N LEU A 210 -25.84 -16.85 -0.85
CA LEU A 210 -27.21 -16.34 -0.81
C LEU A 210 -28.12 -17.12 -1.77
N TYR A 211 -27.68 -17.33 -3.02
CA TYR A 211 -28.45 -18.08 -4.01
C TYR A 211 -28.69 -19.54 -3.56
N ARG A 212 -27.64 -20.26 -3.15
CA ARG A 212 -27.75 -21.63 -2.62
C ARG A 212 -28.62 -21.71 -1.37
N SER A 213 -28.71 -20.64 -0.59
CA SER A 213 -29.59 -20.53 0.58
C SER A 213 -31.07 -20.24 0.22
N GLY A 214 -31.42 -20.10 -1.06
CA GLY A 214 -32.77 -19.72 -1.50
C GLY A 214 -33.04 -18.20 -1.48
N ARG A 215 -32.02 -17.38 -1.23
CA ARG A 215 -32.11 -15.91 -1.12
C ARG A 215 -31.70 -15.23 -2.43
N GLN A 216 -32.33 -15.63 -3.53
CA GLN A 216 -31.98 -15.17 -4.88
C GLN A 216 -32.07 -13.65 -5.04
N ALA A 217 -33.12 -13.02 -4.50
CA ALA A 217 -33.30 -11.57 -4.59
C ALA A 217 -32.13 -10.79 -3.97
N GLU A 218 -31.62 -11.28 -2.83
CA GLU A 218 -30.49 -10.68 -2.11
C GLU A 218 -29.17 -10.92 -2.84
N ALA A 219 -28.98 -12.10 -3.45
CA ALA A 219 -27.81 -12.35 -4.32
C ALA A 219 -27.75 -11.37 -5.51
N LEU A 220 -28.90 -11.08 -6.14
CA LEU A 220 -28.98 -10.11 -7.23
C LEU A 220 -28.84 -8.67 -6.74
N ALA A 221 -29.27 -8.36 -5.51
CA ALA A 221 -29.05 -7.05 -4.88
C ALA A 221 -27.56 -6.80 -4.62
N ALA A 222 -26.85 -7.79 -4.06
CA ALA A 222 -25.41 -7.71 -3.81
C ALA A 222 -24.59 -7.42 -5.08
N TYR A 223 -25.02 -7.96 -6.23
CA TYR A 223 -24.40 -7.64 -7.54
C TYR A 223 -24.61 -6.18 -7.94
N ARG A 224 -25.84 -5.66 -7.80
CA ARG A 224 -26.17 -4.28 -8.15
C ARG A 224 -25.41 -3.29 -7.28
N GLU A 225 -25.44 -3.50 -5.97
CA GLU A 225 -24.70 -2.68 -4.99
C GLU A 225 -23.21 -2.62 -5.31
N PHE A 226 -22.61 -3.75 -5.71
CA PHE A 226 -21.20 -3.78 -6.11
C PHE A 226 -20.94 -3.06 -7.43
N GLY A 227 -21.81 -3.25 -8.43
CA GLY A 227 -21.70 -2.57 -9.71
C GLY A 227 -21.83 -1.05 -9.57
N ASP A 228 -22.70 -0.58 -8.67
CA ASP A 228 -22.85 0.84 -8.37
C ASP A 228 -21.59 1.38 -7.68
N LEU A 229 -21.07 0.68 -6.66
CA LEU A 229 -19.81 1.02 -6.00
C LEU A 229 -18.64 1.11 -6.99
N LEU A 230 -18.47 0.12 -7.89
CA LEU A 230 -17.38 0.11 -8.86
C LEU A 230 -17.49 1.25 -9.88
N ARG A 231 -18.71 1.55 -10.32
CA ARG A 231 -18.97 2.61 -11.29
C ARG A 231 -18.76 3.99 -10.68
N GLU A 232 -19.19 4.19 -9.44
CA GLU A 232 -19.07 5.46 -8.72
C GLU A 232 -17.63 5.75 -8.29
N GLU A 233 -16.92 4.78 -7.71
CA GLU A 233 -15.58 5.00 -7.16
C GLU A 233 -14.44 4.82 -8.19
N TYR A 234 -14.61 3.90 -9.14
CA TYR A 234 -13.54 3.47 -10.05
C TYR A 234 -13.88 3.65 -11.54
N GLY A 235 -15.15 3.89 -11.89
CA GLY A 235 -15.59 4.03 -13.28
C GLY A 235 -15.49 2.74 -14.09
N ILE A 236 -15.53 1.58 -13.43
CA ILE A 236 -15.44 0.25 -14.05
C ILE A 236 -16.69 -0.57 -13.73
N ASP A 237 -16.92 -1.61 -14.54
CA ASP A 237 -17.97 -2.61 -14.29
C ASP A 237 -17.41 -3.84 -13.56
N PRO A 238 -18.28 -4.68 -12.94
CA PRO A 238 -17.85 -5.95 -12.34
C PRO A 238 -17.14 -6.87 -13.34
N GLY A 239 -16.21 -7.69 -12.88
CA GLY A 239 -15.49 -8.66 -13.71
C GLY A 239 -16.37 -9.78 -14.28
N GLU A 240 -15.83 -10.48 -15.27
CA GLU A 240 -16.55 -11.50 -16.05
C GLU A 240 -17.11 -12.63 -15.19
N ALA A 241 -16.34 -13.09 -14.18
CA ALA A 241 -16.77 -14.16 -13.29
C ALA A 241 -18.04 -13.78 -12.50
N LEU A 242 -18.11 -12.55 -12.00
CA LEU A 242 -19.30 -12.07 -11.29
C LEU A 242 -20.48 -11.83 -12.24
N GLN A 243 -20.22 -11.29 -13.44
CA GLN A 243 -21.24 -11.14 -14.49
C GLN A 243 -21.83 -12.49 -14.91
N GLU A 244 -21.01 -13.52 -15.06
CA GLU A 244 -21.45 -14.88 -15.39
C GLU A 244 -22.30 -15.46 -14.25
N LEU A 245 -21.85 -15.36 -12.99
CA LEU A 245 -22.65 -15.79 -11.85
C LEU A 245 -24.01 -15.08 -11.82
N HIS A 246 -24.04 -13.76 -12.03
CA HIS A 246 -25.28 -12.99 -12.11
C HIS A 246 -26.22 -13.52 -13.19
N ARG A 247 -25.72 -13.77 -14.41
CA ARG A 247 -26.51 -14.34 -15.52
C ARG A 247 -27.04 -15.73 -15.21
N ARG A 248 -26.24 -16.59 -14.58
CA ARG A 248 -26.66 -17.95 -14.17
C ARG A 248 -27.72 -17.91 -13.07
N ILE A 249 -27.59 -17.00 -12.11
CA ILE A 249 -28.61 -16.78 -11.07
C ILE A 249 -29.92 -16.26 -11.68
N LEU A 250 -29.88 -15.34 -12.64
CA LEU A 250 -31.09 -14.86 -13.33
C LEU A 250 -31.82 -15.98 -14.07
N ARG A 251 -31.08 -16.94 -14.64
CA ARG A 251 -31.62 -18.11 -15.35
C ARG A 251 -32.00 -19.27 -14.44
N SER A 252 -31.82 -19.13 -13.13
CA SER A 252 -32.01 -20.19 -12.14
C SER A 252 -31.26 -21.48 -12.51
N ASP A 253 -30.00 -21.34 -12.92
CA ASP A 253 -29.18 -22.45 -13.41
C ASP A 253 -29.06 -23.56 -12.33
N PRO A 254 -29.49 -24.80 -12.62
CA PRO A 254 -29.46 -25.90 -11.65
C PRO A 254 -28.04 -26.33 -11.28
N THR A 255 -27.04 -26.09 -12.13
CA THR A 255 -25.64 -26.44 -11.85
C THR A 255 -25.03 -25.60 -10.71
N LEU A 256 -25.65 -24.47 -10.35
CA LEU A 256 -25.24 -23.67 -9.19
C LEU A 256 -25.64 -24.30 -7.86
N VAL A 257 -26.62 -25.20 -7.83
CA VAL A 257 -27.16 -25.82 -6.60
C VAL A 257 -26.43 -27.12 -6.26
N VAL A 258 -25.82 -27.78 -7.24
CA VAL A 258 -25.07 -29.02 -7.02
C VAL A 258 -23.72 -28.68 -6.36
N ALA A 259 -23.60 -28.97 -5.06
CA ALA A 259 -22.30 -29.05 -4.40
C ALA A 259 -21.51 -30.22 -4.99
N LYS A 260 -20.21 -30.05 -5.21
CA LYS A 260 -19.33 -31.10 -5.73
C LYS A 260 -19.47 -32.31 -4.80
N PRO A 261 -19.89 -33.49 -5.28
CA PRO A 261 -19.99 -34.66 -4.42
C PRO A 261 -18.59 -34.94 -3.87
N SER A 262 -18.48 -34.96 -2.54
CA SER A 262 -17.27 -35.45 -1.89
C SER A 262 -17.09 -36.91 -2.30
N THR A 263 -16.11 -37.17 -3.17
CA THR A 263 -15.60 -38.52 -3.46
C THR A 263 -14.83 -39.04 -2.25
N GLY A 264 -15.50 -39.16 -1.11
CA GLY A 264 -15.13 -40.13 -0.08
C GLY A 264 -15.73 -41.47 -0.48
N PRO A 265 -15.06 -42.61 -0.26
CA PRO A 265 -15.68 -43.91 -0.43
C PRO A 265 -16.84 -44.03 0.57
N GLU A 266 -18.06 -43.77 0.10
CA GLU A 266 -19.29 -44.08 0.80
C GLU A 266 -19.37 -45.60 0.90
N THR A 267 -18.87 -46.12 2.02
CA THR A 267 -19.11 -47.51 2.38
C THR A 267 -20.58 -47.58 2.77
N PRO A 268 -21.42 -48.43 2.13
CA PRO A 268 -22.83 -48.52 2.48
C PRO A 268 -22.94 -48.92 3.96
N ARG A 269 -23.38 -47.98 4.80
CA ARG A 269 -23.67 -48.28 6.20
C ARG A 269 -24.98 -49.06 6.21
N PRO A 270 -25.01 -50.30 6.76
CA PRO A 270 -26.25 -51.06 6.81
C PRO A 270 -27.26 -50.33 7.68
N VAL A 271 -28.48 -50.22 7.17
CA VAL A 271 -29.65 -49.69 7.87
C VAL A 271 -29.88 -50.53 9.13
N PRO A 272 -29.84 -49.96 10.34
CA PRO A 272 -30.26 -50.68 11.54
C PRO A 272 -31.78 -50.82 11.53
N GLU A 273 -32.20 -52.08 11.66
CA GLU A 273 -33.58 -52.52 11.84
C GLU A 273 -34.22 -51.81 13.05
N ALA A 274 -35.47 -51.39 12.88
CA ALA A 274 -36.20 -50.56 13.83
C ALA A 274 -36.48 -51.31 15.14
N GLU A 275 -35.88 -50.87 16.24
CA GLU A 275 -36.33 -51.21 17.59
C GLU A 275 -37.27 -50.13 18.14
N THR A 276 -38.38 -50.60 18.70
CA THR A 276 -39.49 -49.83 19.25
C THR A 276 -39.12 -49.11 20.56
N PRO A 277 -39.65 -47.90 20.83
CA PRO A 277 -39.28 -47.15 22.02
C PRO A 277 -40.04 -47.62 23.28
N ARG A 278 -39.31 -47.88 24.36
CA ARG A 278 -39.85 -47.90 25.74
C ARG A 278 -39.67 -46.53 26.40
N PRO A 279 -40.61 -46.08 27.24
CA PRO A 279 -40.62 -44.72 27.77
C PRO A 279 -39.71 -44.60 29.00
N VAL A 280 -38.87 -43.57 29.02
CA VAL A 280 -38.15 -43.13 30.24
C VAL A 280 -38.85 -41.89 30.77
N ALA A 281 -39.24 -41.98 32.05
CA ALA A 281 -39.96 -40.97 32.78
C ALA A 281 -39.15 -39.68 32.98
N ALA A 282 -39.82 -38.55 32.81
CA ALA A 282 -39.32 -37.23 33.11
C ALA A 282 -39.16 -37.03 34.62
N THR A 283 -38.09 -36.35 35.02
CA THR A 283 -38.02 -35.69 36.32
C THR A 283 -37.31 -34.36 36.16
N VAL A 284 -38.10 -33.29 36.25
CA VAL A 284 -37.67 -31.91 36.40
C VAL A 284 -37.48 -31.65 37.90
N PRO A 285 -36.47 -30.85 38.28
CA PRO A 285 -36.76 -29.84 39.29
C PRO A 285 -36.24 -28.45 38.91
N GLU A 286 -37.12 -27.47 39.08
CA GLU A 286 -36.88 -26.02 39.09
C GLU A 286 -36.63 -25.56 40.56
N PRO A 287 -36.36 -24.26 40.87
CA PRO A 287 -35.18 -23.84 41.61
C PRO A 287 -35.49 -23.25 43.00
N ALA A 288 -34.48 -23.05 43.85
CA ALA A 288 -34.62 -22.23 45.06
C ALA A 288 -33.32 -21.53 45.52
N ALA A 289 -33.41 -20.19 45.53
CA ALA A 289 -33.02 -19.25 46.58
C ALA A 289 -31.55 -19.12 47.09
N SER A 290 -30.93 -18.02 46.65
CA SER A 290 -30.30 -16.93 47.43
C SER A 290 -29.93 -17.15 48.91
N VAL A 291 -28.65 -16.94 49.26
CA VAL A 291 -28.19 -16.26 50.49
C VAL A 291 -26.87 -15.51 50.21
N VAL A 292 -26.78 -14.29 50.76
CA VAL A 292 -25.71 -13.30 50.62
C VAL A 292 -24.89 -13.19 51.92
N ALA A 293 -23.59 -12.86 51.77
CA ALA A 293 -22.62 -12.23 52.70
C ALA A 293 -21.84 -13.10 53.73
N PRO A 294 -20.71 -12.61 54.33
CA PRO A 294 -19.85 -11.46 53.99
C PRO A 294 -18.34 -11.76 53.91
N ALA A 295 -17.61 -10.71 53.53
CA ALA A 295 -16.16 -10.55 53.42
C ALA A 295 -15.33 -10.87 54.68
N ALA A 296 -14.13 -11.42 54.46
CA ALA A 296 -13.07 -11.54 55.47
C ALA A 296 -11.72 -11.03 54.91
N LEU A 297 -11.34 -9.86 55.44
CA LEU A 297 -10.01 -9.36 55.78
C LEU A 297 -8.78 -10.15 55.27
N ILE A 298 -7.99 -9.51 54.38
CA ILE A 298 -6.58 -9.85 54.14
C ILE A 298 -5.71 -8.85 54.92
N PRO A 299 -4.74 -9.30 55.75
CA PRO A 299 -3.84 -8.42 56.48
C PRO A 299 -2.73 -7.86 55.58
N THR A 300 -2.49 -6.57 55.74
CA THR A 300 -1.41 -5.76 55.15
C THR A 300 -0.03 -6.18 55.67
N GLN A 301 0.87 -6.54 54.77
CA GLN A 301 2.31 -6.71 55.05
C GLN A 301 3.06 -5.38 54.77
N PRO A 302 4.07 -5.02 55.59
CA PRO A 302 4.79 -3.76 55.49
C PRO A 302 5.86 -3.78 54.38
N GLY A 303 5.99 -2.64 53.68
CA GLY A 303 6.89 -2.47 52.55
C GLY A 303 8.37 -2.36 52.92
N PRO A 304 9.30 -2.77 52.02
CA PRO A 304 10.70 -2.47 52.17
C PRO A 304 11.07 -1.11 51.56
N ALA A 305 12.00 -0.45 52.25
CA ALA A 305 12.49 0.91 52.09
C ALA A 305 13.02 1.26 50.69
N ALA A 306 12.81 2.51 50.31
CA ALA A 306 13.41 3.18 49.16
C ALA A 306 14.94 3.32 49.32
N PRO A 307 15.75 3.05 48.28
CA PRO A 307 17.14 3.47 48.26
C PRO A 307 17.27 4.94 47.82
N ALA A 308 18.18 5.62 48.51
CA ALA A 308 18.49 7.04 48.40
C ALA A 308 18.87 7.50 46.98
N VAL A 309 18.35 8.66 46.61
CA VAL A 309 18.73 9.46 45.45
C VAL A 309 20.14 10.01 45.68
N VAL A 310 21.14 9.52 44.93
CA VAL A 310 22.45 10.16 44.82
C VAL A 310 22.40 11.09 43.60
N SER A 311 22.32 12.40 43.87
CA SER A 311 22.47 13.45 42.86
C SER A 311 23.90 13.47 42.32
N ALA A 312 24.07 13.17 41.03
CA ALA A 312 25.31 13.43 40.31
C ALA A 312 25.35 14.89 39.82
N PRO A 313 26.49 15.60 39.91
CA PRO A 313 26.60 16.98 39.46
C PRO A 313 26.56 17.08 37.91
N PRO A 314 26.07 18.22 37.35
CA PRO A 314 25.96 18.40 35.91
C PRO A 314 27.35 18.50 35.24
N PRO A 315 27.51 17.96 34.01
CA PRO A 315 28.77 18.08 33.27
C PRO A 315 29.02 19.53 32.82
N PRO A 316 30.29 19.96 32.71
CA PRO A 316 30.63 21.31 32.28
C PRO A 316 30.23 21.58 30.81
N PRO A 317 29.95 22.84 30.45
CA PRO A 317 29.53 23.21 29.09
C PRO A 317 30.66 22.97 28.08
N LEU A 318 30.29 22.43 26.92
CA LEU A 318 31.20 22.22 25.79
C LEU A 318 31.68 23.58 25.23
N PRO A 319 32.95 23.68 24.78
CA PRO A 319 33.47 24.92 24.19
C PRO A 319 32.79 25.23 22.84
N PRO A 320 32.69 26.51 22.44
CA PRO A 320 32.02 26.93 21.23
C PRO A 320 32.72 26.41 19.97
N TYR A 321 31.91 25.84 19.08
CA TYR A 321 32.30 25.38 17.75
C TYR A 321 32.86 26.55 16.91
N SER A 322 34.13 26.44 16.51
CA SER A 322 34.73 27.31 15.50
C SER A 322 34.68 26.59 14.14
N PRO A 323 33.97 27.10 13.13
CA PRO A 323 34.00 26.50 11.80
C PRO A 323 35.37 26.80 11.16
N ARG A 324 36.19 25.75 10.97
CA ARG A 324 37.41 25.85 10.18
C ARG A 324 37.04 25.85 8.69
N SER A 325 37.23 27.02 8.08
CA SER A 325 37.25 27.24 6.64
C SER A 325 38.31 26.37 5.96
N ALA A 326 37.90 25.54 5.01
CA ALA A 326 38.79 24.96 4.01
C ALA A 326 38.12 25.08 2.63
N THR A 327 38.68 26.01 1.87
CA THR A 327 38.41 26.40 0.48
C THR A 327 38.66 25.24 -0.49
N GLY A 328 37.65 24.91 -1.31
CA GLY A 328 37.79 24.05 -2.48
C GLY A 328 36.69 24.40 -3.49
N GLY A 329 37.05 25.23 -4.47
CA GLY A 329 36.12 25.86 -5.40
C GLY A 329 35.39 24.90 -6.34
N LYS A 330 34.08 25.11 -6.49
CA LYS A 330 33.28 24.65 -7.64
C LYS A 330 33.02 25.86 -8.57
N PRO A 331 33.01 25.68 -9.90
CA PRO A 331 32.67 26.78 -10.81
C PRO A 331 31.20 27.18 -10.62
N ALA A 332 30.97 28.50 -10.62
CA ALA A 332 29.68 29.13 -10.38
C ALA A 332 28.65 28.73 -11.44
N ARG A 333 27.78 27.79 -11.10
CA ARG A 333 26.47 27.65 -11.75
C ARG A 333 25.61 28.79 -11.20
N ARG A 334 25.27 29.78 -12.03
CA ARG A 334 24.30 30.83 -11.68
C ARG A 334 22.99 30.17 -11.27
N GLN A 335 22.78 30.01 -9.97
CA GLN A 335 21.46 29.75 -9.41
C GLN A 335 20.68 31.05 -9.57
N ALA A 336 19.54 30.99 -10.28
CA ALA A 336 18.60 32.08 -10.24
C ALA A 336 18.20 32.30 -8.77
N PRO A 337 18.17 33.55 -8.26
CA PRO A 337 17.89 33.78 -6.86
C PRO A 337 16.51 33.25 -6.47
N HIS A 338 16.36 32.69 -5.26
CA HIS A 338 15.08 32.19 -4.74
C HIS A 338 14.00 33.29 -4.60
N TRP A 339 14.40 34.57 -4.66
CA TRP A 339 13.46 35.68 -4.77
C TRP A 339 12.86 35.80 -6.17
N ALA A 340 13.47 35.28 -7.23
CA ALA A 340 12.94 35.38 -8.61
C ALA A 340 11.70 34.49 -8.85
N SER A 341 11.58 33.35 -8.15
CA SER A 341 10.33 32.58 -8.16
C SER A 341 9.27 33.23 -7.28
N ARG A 342 9.65 33.78 -6.12
CA ARG A 342 8.72 34.46 -5.22
C ARG A 342 8.24 35.81 -5.76
N THR A 343 9.09 36.59 -6.44
CA THR A 343 8.67 37.82 -7.14
C THR A 343 7.89 37.49 -8.40
N GLY A 344 8.17 36.39 -9.10
CA GLY A 344 7.33 35.92 -10.21
C GLY A 344 5.94 35.50 -9.75
N THR A 345 5.82 34.81 -8.61
CA THR A 345 4.54 34.45 -8.02
C THR A 345 3.84 35.66 -7.42
N ILE A 346 4.54 36.56 -6.73
CA ILE A 346 3.98 37.81 -6.16
C ILE A 346 3.53 38.75 -7.28
N LEU A 347 4.33 38.95 -8.33
CA LEU A 347 3.99 39.75 -9.49
C LEU A 347 2.87 39.09 -10.31
N GLY A 348 2.83 37.76 -10.38
CA GLY A 348 1.74 36.99 -10.98
C GLY A 348 0.43 37.10 -10.18
N THR A 349 0.49 37.08 -8.85
CA THR A 349 -0.67 37.32 -7.98
C THR A 349 -1.08 38.77 -7.97
N VAL A 350 -0.15 39.73 -8.01
CA VAL A 350 -0.44 41.18 -8.08
C VAL A 350 -0.99 41.54 -9.45
N LEU A 351 -0.48 40.95 -10.53
CA LEU A 351 -1.02 41.09 -11.89
C LEU A 351 -2.38 40.38 -12.01
N ALA A 352 -2.58 39.22 -11.36
CA ALA A 352 -3.89 38.58 -11.28
C ALA A 352 -4.87 39.48 -10.49
N LEU A 353 -4.50 39.95 -9.29
CA LEU A 353 -5.28 40.89 -8.48
C LEU A 353 -5.61 42.20 -9.22
N LEU A 354 -4.69 42.71 -10.05
CA LEU A 354 -4.91 43.88 -10.92
C LEU A 354 -5.71 43.55 -12.21
N SER A 355 -5.78 42.27 -12.63
CA SER A 355 -6.45 41.80 -13.86
C SER A 355 -7.82 41.15 -13.60
N PHE A 356 -8.34 41.20 -12.38
CA PHE A 356 -9.40 40.32 -11.86
C PHE A 356 -10.83 40.58 -12.39
N GLY A 357 -10.98 41.06 -13.62
CA GLY A 357 -12.28 41.17 -14.30
C GLY A 357 -12.15 41.32 -15.80
N CYS A 358 -11.39 42.33 -16.25
CA CYS A 358 -11.42 42.77 -17.65
C CYS A 358 -10.62 41.91 -18.64
N LEU A 359 -9.68 41.07 -18.16
CA LEU A 359 -8.79 40.26 -19.03
C LEU A 359 -8.99 38.75 -18.91
N THR A 360 -10.02 38.30 -18.18
CA THR A 360 -10.36 36.88 -17.98
C THR A 360 -10.56 36.15 -19.31
N TRP A 361 -11.23 36.80 -20.27
CA TRP A 361 -11.48 36.26 -21.61
C TRP A 361 -10.19 35.94 -22.36
N LEU A 362 -9.17 36.79 -22.24
CA LEU A 362 -7.89 36.64 -22.92
C LEU A 362 -7.13 35.41 -22.40
N VAL A 363 -7.12 35.22 -21.07
CA VAL A 363 -6.49 34.06 -20.43
C VAL A 363 -7.21 32.77 -20.82
N ILE A 364 -8.54 32.76 -20.82
CA ILE A 364 -9.33 31.59 -21.20
C ILE A 364 -9.14 31.24 -22.67
N LEU A 365 -9.10 32.22 -23.58
CA LEU A 365 -8.85 32.00 -25.01
C LEU A 365 -7.44 31.48 -25.29
N ALA A 366 -6.42 32.04 -24.62
CA ALA A 366 -5.05 31.55 -24.73
C ALA A 366 -4.94 30.09 -24.25
N TYR A 367 -5.62 29.76 -23.14
CA TYR A 367 -5.67 28.41 -22.61
C TYR A 367 -6.47 27.45 -23.52
N ALA A 368 -7.54 27.93 -24.15
CA ALA A 368 -8.32 27.19 -25.15
C ALA A 368 -7.48 26.83 -26.37
N GLY A 369 -6.65 27.76 -26.86
CA GLY A 369 -5.70 27.53 -27.95
C GLY A 369 -4.65 26.48 -27.60
N TRP A 370 -4.07 26.58 -26.40
CA TRP A 370 -3.08 25.61 -25.93
C TRP A 370 -3.66 24.19 -25.75
N ARG A 371 -4.89 24.09 -25.22
CA ARG A 371 -5.60 22.81 -25.01
C ARG A 371 -6.34 22.30 -26.26
N ARG A 372 -6.38 23.08 -27.35
CA ARG A 372 -7.23 22.83 -28.53
C ARG A 372 -8.69 22.50 -28.16
N SER A 373 -9.25 23.23 -27.20
CA SER A 373 -10.61 22.97 -26.67
C SER A 373 -11.61 24.00 -27.16
N TRP A 374 -12.58 23.55 -27.97
CA TRP A 374 -13.68 24.37 -28.46
C TRP A 374 -14.57 24.93 -27.33
N ARG A 375 -14.85 24.13 -26.30
CA ARG A 375 -15.71 24.56 -25.16
C ARG A 375 -15.11 25.75 -24.40
N LEU A 376 -13.79 25.75 -24.22
CA LEU A 376 -13.08 26.84 -23.57
C LEU A 376 -12.99 28.07 -24.47
N ALA A 377 -12.90 27.88 -25.79
CA ALA A 377 -12.95 28.99 -26.73
C ALA A 377 -14.31 29.71 -26.66
N VAL A 378 -15.42 28.96 -26.64
CA VAL A 378 -16.77 29.52 -26.45
C VAL A 378 -16.90 30.26 -25.12
N ALA A 379 -16.40 29.68 -24.02
CA ALA A 379 -16.41 30.35 -22.72
C ALA A 379 -15.61 31.66 -22.73
N GLY A 380 -14.41 31.66 -23.34
CA GLY A 380 -13.59 32.87 -23.48
C GLY A 380 -14.29 33.97 -24.30
N VAL A 381 -14.94 33.63 -25.41
CA VAL A 381 -15.74 34.58 -26.20
C VAL A 381 -16.93 35.12 -25.38
N GLY A 382 -17.58 34.27 -24.59
CA GLY A 382 -18.67 34.68 -23.68
C GLY A 382 -18.23 35.73 -22.66
N TYR A 383 -17.08 35.54 -22.01
CA TYR A 383 -16.51 36.53 -21.09
C TYR A 383 -16.13 37.83 -21.80
N LEU A 384 -15.61 37.76 -23.04
CA LEU A 384 -15.30 38.96 -23.83
C LEU A 384 -16.57 39.78 -24.13
N ALA A 385 -17.64 39.11 -24.54
CA ALA A 385 -18.92 39.77 -24.81
C ALA A 385 -19.48 40.47 -23.56
N LEU A 386 -19.37 39.83 -22.39
CA LEU A 386 -19.83 40.37 -21.12
C LEU A 386 -19.03 41.63 -20.71
N VAL A 387 -17.70 41.61 -20.89
CA VAL A 387 -16.85 42.80 -20.66
C VAL A 387 -17.18 43.94 -21.63
N VAL A 388 -17.46 43.63 -22.91
CA VAL A 388 -17.87 44.66 -23.87
C VAL A 388 -19.19 45.31 -23.45
N VAL A 389 -20.18 44.53 -23.00
CA VAL A 389 -21.45 45.06 -22.47
C VAL A 389 -21.21 45.95 -21.26
N GLU A 390 -20.36 45.52 -20.31
CA GLU A 390 -19.99 46.32 -19.14
C GLU A 390 -19.36 47.67 -19.53
N VAL A 391 -18.41 47.68 -20.47
CA VAL A 391 -17.76 48.93 -20.94
C VAL A 391 -18.75 49.85 -21.65
N THR A 392 -19.66 49.31 -22.48
CA THR A 392 -20.65 50.13 -23.19
C THR A 392 -21.69 50.74 -22.26
N MET A 393 -22.03 50.08 -21.15
CA MET A 393 -22.98 50.59 -20.17
C MET A 393 -22.37 51.71 -19.32
N LEU A 394 -21.08 51.63 -19.00
CA LEU A 394 -20.34 52.70 -18.31
C LEU A 394 -20.27 54.01 -19.11
N ASP A 395 -20.30 53.94 -20.45
CA ASP A 395 -20.26 55.12 -21.35
C ASP A 395 -21.62 55.84 -21.46
N ILE A 396 -22.71 55.18 -21.03
CA ILE A 396 -24.08 55.73 -21.07
C ILE A 396 -24.42 56.48 -19.76
N GLU A 397 -23.61 56.32 -18.72
CA GLU A 397 -23.88 56.86 -17.39
C GLU A 397 -23.56 58.37 -17.32
N ASN A 398 -24.56 59.17 -16.92
CA ASN A 398 -24.47 60.64 -16.93
C ASN A 398 -23.51 61.14 -15.82
N PRO A 399 -22.37 61.77 -16.16
CA PRO A 399 -21.33 62.13 -15.19
C PRO A 399 -21.74 63.20 -14.17
N ASP A 400 -22.87 63.88 -14.37
CA ASP A 400 -23.36 64.99 -13.53
C ASP A 400 -24.34 64.56 -12.41
N ALA A 401 -24.57 63.25 -12.22
CA ALA A 401 -25.49 62.74 -11.18
C ALA A 401 -24.81 62.68 -9.79
N GLU A 402 -25.31 63.45 -8.82
CA GLU A 402 -24.76 63.48 -7.44
C GLU A 402 -25.00 62.18 -6.64
N VAL A 403 -25.93 61.32 -7.07
CA VAL A 403 -26.21 60.03 -6.42
C VAL A 403 -26.47 58.95 -7.49
N PRO A 404 -25.79 57.79 -7.44
CA PRO A 404 -26.02 56.70 -8.38
C PRO A 404 -27.46 56.18 -8.26
N GLY A 405 -28.18 56.13 -9.38
CA GLY A 405 -29.53 55.58 -9.44
C GLY A 405 -29.56 54.07 -9.12
N PRO A 406 -30.76 53.47 -8.90
CA PRO A 406 -30.89 52.04 -8.65
C PRO A 406 -30.32 51.17 -9.77
N GLU A 407 -30.30 51.67 -11.01
CA GLU A 407 -29.71 51.02 -12.18
C GLU A 407 -28.18 50.88 -12.06
N ALA A 408 -27.49 51.90 -11.54
CA ALA A 408 -26.06 51.90 -11.28
C ALA A 408 -25.66 50.85 -10.23
N VAL A 409 -26.48 50.70 -9.17
CA VAL A 409 -26.26 49.70 -8.12
C VAL A 409 -26.45 48.28 -8.67
N THR A 410 -27.48 48.05 -9.49
CA THR A 410 -27.67 46.75 -10.15
C THR A 410 -26.55 46.42 -11.14
N PHE A 411 -26.05 47.43 -11.87
CA PHE A 411 -24.92 47.28 -12.77
C PHE A 411 -23.64 46.90 -12.02
N LEU A 412 -23.32 47.62 -10.95
CA LEU A 412 -22.15 47.33 -10.11
C LEU A 412 -22.23 45.91 -9.49
N GLY A 413 -23.42 45.47 -9.09
CA GLY A 413 -23.66 44.12 -8.60
C GLY A 413 -23.43 43.04 -9.67
N LEU A 414 -23.91 43.26 -10.90
CA LEU A 414 -23.71 42.32 -12.01
C LEU A 414 -22.24 42.22 -12.41
N ALA A 415 -21.53 43.36 -12.50
CA ALA A 415 -20.10 43.39 -12.77
C ALA A 415 -19.29 42.64 -11.71
N LEU A 416 -19.64 42.81 -10.43
CA LEU A 416 -18.99 42.08 -9.33
C LEU A 416 -19.20 40.56 -9.43
N ILE A 417 -20.40 40.11 -9.80
CA ILE A 417 -20.71 38.68 -9.99
C ILE A 417 -19.90 38.13 -11.18
N THR A 418 -19.85 38.85 -12.29
CA THR A 418 -19.03 38.49 -13.46
C THR A 418 -17.56 38.32 -13.07
N TRP A 419 -17.03 39.27 -12.29
CA TRP A 419 -15.63 39.25 -11.84
C TRP A 419 -15.33 38.08 -10.91
N LEU A 420 -16.19 37.82 -9.93
CA LEU A 420 -16.07 36.67 -9.02
C LEU A 420 -16.17 35.33 -9.78
N ALA A 421 -17.07 35.23 -10.76
CA ALA A 421 -17.20 34.03 -11.58
C ALA A 421 -15.95 33.80 -12.45
N GLY A 422 -15.40 34.85 -13.05
CA GLY A 422 -14.16 34.79 -13.84
C GLY A 422 -12.96 34.33 -13.01
N ALA A 423 -12.83 34.85 -11.79
CA ALA A 423 -11.80 34.48 -10.83
C ALA A 423 -11.83 32.99 -10.48
N VAL A 424 -13.01 32.47 -10.12
CA VAL A 424 -13.21 31.05 -9.81
C VAL A 424 -12.86 30.19 -11.03
N HIS A 425 -13.25 30.61 -12.24
CA HIS A 425 -12.95 29.88 -13.46
C HIS A 425 -11.45 29.79 -13.74
N VAL A 426 -10.69 30.87 -13.53
CA VAL A 426 -9.23 30.88 -13.70
C VAL A 426 -8.53 30.02 -12.65
N VAL A 427 -9.01 30.04 -11.39
CA VAL A 427 -8.52 29.17 -10.33
C VAL A 427 -8.76 27.69 -10.65
N LEU A 428 -9.93 27.35 -11.20
CA LEU A 428 -10.23 25.99 -11.66
C LEU A 428 -9.39 25.56 -12.89
N LEU A 429 -8.96 26.50 -13.74
CA LEU A 429 -8.11 26.23 -14.89
C LEU A 429 -6.61 26.14 -14.54
N SER A 430 -6.19 26.75 -13.42
CA SER A 430 -4.80 26.84 -12.98
C SER A 430 -4.43 25.80 -11.92
N ARG A 431 -3.83 24.70 -12.40
CA ARG A 431 -3.46 23.51 -11.59
C ARG A 431 -2.59 23.80 -10.37
N GLY A 432 -1.55 24.62 -10.51
CA GLY A 432 -0.65 24.95 -9.40
C GLY A 432 -1.28 25.87 -8.35
N LEU A 433 -2.30 26.65 -8.72
CA LEU A 433 -3.03 27.53 -7.81
C LEU A 433 -4.09 26.74 -7.02
N TRP A 434 -4.76 25.79 -7.67
CA TRP A 434 -5.67 24.86 -6.99
C TRP A 434 -4.95 23.97 -5.97
N GLU A 435 -3.80 23.41 -6.33
CA GLU A 435 -2.96 22.60 -5.43
C GLU A 435 -2.41 23.43 -4.25
N ALA A 436 -1.99 24.68 -4.50
CA ALA A 436 -1.51 25.58 -3.44
C ALA A 436 -2.62 26.03 -2.47
N ILE A 437 -3.86 26.19 -2.94
CA ILE A 437 -5.00 26.61 -2.11
C ILE A 437 -5.61 25.42 -1.35
N THR A 438 -5.70 24.24 -1.99
CA THR A 438 -6.40 23.08 -1.42
C THR A 438 -5.49 22.08 -0.73
N GLY A 439 -4.16 22.16 -0.95
CA GLY A 439 -3.18 21.23 -0.38
C GLY A 439 -3.33 19.78 -0.84
N ARG A 440 -4.16 19.50 -1.86
CA ARG A 440 -4.46 18.15 -2.35
C ARG A 440 -3.93 17.97 -3.79
N PRO A 441 -2.94 17.09 -4.03
CA PRO A 441 -2.55 16.74 -5.39
C PRO A 441 -3.67 15.94 -6.09
N ASP A 442 -3.71 16.03 -7.41
CA ASP A 442 -4.69 15.37 -8.30
C ASP A 442 -4.69 13.84 -8.10
N SER A 443 -5.60 13.35 -7.24
CA SER A 443 -5.60 11.98 -6.70
C SER A 443 -5.71 10.89 -7.78
N ALA A 444 -6.25 11.20 -8.95
CA ALA A 444 -6.44 10.22 -10.03
C ALA A 444 -5.13 9.93 -10.79
N ARG A 445 -4.30 10.96 -11.04
CA ARG A 445 -2.98 10.74 -11.66
C ARG A 445 -1.97 10.20 -10.67
N GLY A 446 -1.99 10.68 -9.41
CA GLY A 446 -1.16 10.13 -8.35
C GLY A 446 -1.41 8.63 -8.15
N ARG A 447 -2.68 8.20 -8.16
CA ARG A 447 -3.05 6.77 -8.12
C ARG A 447 -2.54 6.00 -9.34
N ALA A 448 -2.74 6.50 -10.56
CA ALA A 448 -2.29 5.81 -11.77
C ALA A 448 -0.76 5.68 -11.86
N ASP A 449 -0.01 6.69 -11.40
CA ASP A 449 1.45 6.65 -11.35
C ASP A 449 1.95 5.70 -10.25
N GLU A 450 1.27 5.68 -9.11
CA GLU A 450 1.56 4.74 -8.02
C GLU A 450 1.24 3.28 -8.42
N GLU A 451 0.11 3.04 -9.08
CA GLU A 451 -0.23 1.70 -9.62
C GLU A 451 0.78 1.21 -10.66
N ARG A 452 1.30 2.11 -11.51
CA ARG A 452 2.38 1.76 -12.43
C ARG A 452 3.65 1.42 -11.66
N ARG A 453 3.98 2.18 -10.62
CA ARG A 453 5.15 1.94 -9.78
C ARG A 453 5.06 0.60 -9.05
N ILE A 454 3.91 0.26 -8.48
CA ILE A 454 3.63 -1.05 -7.85
C ILE A 454 3.79 -2.19 -8.86
N ARG A 455 3.24 -2.06 -10.08
CA ARG A 455 3.43 -3.06 -11.15
C ARG A 455 4.89 -3.28 -11.51
N ARG A 456 5.69 -2.21 -11.59
CA ARG A 456 7.14 -2.30 -11.86
C ARG A 456 7.88 -3.02 -10.74
N GLU A 457 7.55 -2.73 -9.48
CA GLU A 457 8.14 -3.40 -8.33
C GLU A 457 7.79 -4.88 -8.29
N HIS A 458 6.54 -5.25 -8.58
CA HIS A 458 6.11 -6.64 -8.70
C HIS A 458 6.82 -7.37 -9.85
N ALA A 459 6.95 -6.75 -11.02
CA ALA A 459 7.69 -7.33 -12.14
C ALA A 459 9.18 -7.55 -11.81
N ARG A 460 9.82 -6.62 -11.10
CA ARG A 460 11.20 -6.78 -10.61
C ARG A 460 11.32 -7.92 -9.59
N TYR A 461 10.34 -8.06 -8.70
CA TYR A 461 10.27 -9.17 -7.75
C TYR A 461 10.17 -10.53 -8.48
N LEU A 462 9.30 -10.63 -9.49
CA LEU A 462 9.16 -11.84 -10.30
C LEU A 462 10.46 -12.19 -11.02
N LEU A 463 11.16 -11.20 -11.59
CA LEU A 463 12.46 -11.43 -12.25
C LEU A 463 13.55 -11.89 -11.26
N TYR A 464 13.53 -11.38 -10.02
CA TYR A 464 14.49 -11.74 -9.00
C TYR A 464 14.29 -13.19 -8.48
N HIS A 465 13.04 -13.58 -8.24
CA HIS A 465 12.73 -14.91 -7.69
C HIS A 465 12.51 -16.00 -8.75
N TYR A 466 12.06 -15.62 -9.94
CA TYR A 466 11.71 -16.52 -11.03
C TYR A 466 12.30 -16.00 -12.36
N PRO A 467 13.60 -16.20 -12.61
CA PRO A 467 14.25 -15.69 -13.82
C PRO A 467 13.60 -16.18 -15.14
N ALA A 468 12.96 -17.35 -15.12
CA ALA A 468 12.20 -17.89 -16.25
C ALA A 468 10.99 -17.03 -16.65
N ALA A 469 10.42 -16.27 -15.70
CA ALA A 469 9.27 -15.39 -15.91
C ALA A 469 9.56 -14.30 -16.96
N ARG A 470 10.83 -13.96 -17.21
CA ARG A 470 11.22 -13.04 -18.29
C ARG A 470 10.73 -13.52 -19.65
N ALA A 471 10.91 -14.80 -19.96
CA ALA A 471 10.55 -15.37 -21.26
C ALA A 471 9.07 -15.74 -21.33
N GLU A 472 8.51 -16.25 -20.23
CA GLU A 472 7.12 -16.70 -20.16
C GLU A 472 6.12 -15.53 -20.14
N LEU A 473 6.45 -14.43 -19.46
CA LEU A 473 5.56 -13.28 -19.28
C LEU A 473 5.96 -12.06 -20.13
N GLY A 474 7.08 -12.12 -20.86
CA GLY A 474 7.57 -11.03 -21.71
C GLY A 474 8.02 -9.78 -20.95
N LEU A 475 8.50 -9.94 -19.71
CA LEU A 475 8.88 -8.81 -18.85
C LEU A 475 10.03 -7.98 -19.44
N GLY A 476 9.87 -6.66 -19.49
CA GLY A 476 10.85 -5.73 -20.06
C GLY A 476 10.90 -5.73 -21.59
N ARG A 477 9.97 -6.44 -22.26
CA ARG A 477 9.91 -6.57 -23.73
C ARG A 477 8.58 -6.01 -24.26
N PRO A 478 8.38 -4.68 -24.25
CA PRO A 478 7.17 -4.07 -24.80
C PRO A 478 7.04 -4.25 -26.32
N ASP A 479 8.11 -4.69 -27.00
CA ASP A 479 8.13 -5.06 -28.42
C ASP A 479 7.47 -6.40 -28.73
N LEU A 480 7.23 -7.24 -27.73
CA LEU A 480 6.63 -8.57 -27.90
C LEU A 480 5.19 -8.62 -27.37
N PRO A 481 4.33 -9.51 -27.91
CA PRO A 481 3.02 -9.78 -27.31
C PRO A 481 3.20 -10.25 -25.87
N ARG A 482 2.50 -9.61 -24.93
CA ARG A 482 2.60 -9.90 -23.49
C ARG A 482 1.22 -10.02 -22.88
N THR A 483 1.08 -10.99 -21.97
CA THR A 483 -0.13 -11.23 -21.17
C THR A 483 -0.07 -10.57 -19.79
N PHE A 484 1.12 -10.10 -19.40
CA PHE A 484 1.38 -9.46 -18.12
C PHE A 484 1.80 -8.00 -18.33
N ASP A 485 1.26 -7.09 -17.51
CA ASP A 485 1.65 -5.68 -17.51
C ASP A 485 2.70 -5.40 -16.44
N ASP A 486 3.93 -5.18 -16.90
CA ASP A 486 5.10 -4.88 -16.07
C ASP A 486 5.19 -3.40 -15.65
N GLY A 487 4.17 -2.58 -15.92
CA GLY A 487 4.18 -1.16 -15.60
C GLY A 487 5.05 -0.33 -16.54
N GLY A 488 5.44 -0.88 -17.70
CA GLY A 488 6.22 -0.21 -18.73
C GLY A 488 7.73 -0.34 -18.53
N LEU A 489 8.19 -1.44 -17.94
CA LEU A 489 9.63 -1.72 -17.82
C LEU A 489 10.23 -2.02 -19.19
N VAL A 490 11.51 -1.69 -19.35
CA VAL A 490 12.25 -1.89 -20.61
C VAL A 490 13.61 -2.49 -20.31
N ASP A 491 13.86 -3.67 -20.86
CA ASP A 491 15.15 -4.34 -20.80
C ASP A 491 16.08 -3.78 -21.88
N VAL A 492 16.99 -2.91 -21.46
CA VAL A 492 17.89 -2.17 -22.34
C VAL A 492 18.82 -3.08 -23.14
N ASN A 493 19.02 -4.33 -22.71
CA ASN A 493 19.89 -5.29 -23.39
C ASN A 493 19.17 -6.08 -24.49
N ALA A 494 17.83 -6.08 -24.52
CA ALA A 494 17.05 -6.97 -25.38
C ALA A 494 16.11 -6.26 -26.37
N VAL A 495 15.67 -5.04 -26.07
CA VAL A 495 14.70 -4.31 -26.91
C VAL A 495 15.34 -3.67 -28.16
N PRO A 496 14.59 -3.47 -29.26
CA PRO A 496 15.10 -2.81 -30.47
C PRO A 496 15.22 -1.27 -30.32
N GLU A 497 15.95 -0.62 -31.23
CA GLU A 497 16.19 0.85 -31.26
C GLU A 497 14.90 1.66 -31.16
N GLN A 498 13.83 1.18 -31.81
CA GLN A 498 12.53 1.87 -31.87
C GLN A 498 11.90 2.03 -30.47
N VAL A 499 12.06 1.02 -29.61
CA VAL A 499 11.56 1.06 -28.22
C VAL A 499 12.41 2.01 -27.39
N LEU A 500 13.74 1.99 -27.57
CA LEU A 500 14.64 2.88 -26.83
C LEU A 500 14.41 4.35 -27.19
N THR A 501 14.09 4.62 -28.45
CA THR A 501 13.79 5.98 -28.94
C THR A 501 12.47 6.53 -28.37
N ALA A 502 11.56 5.65 -27.95
CA ALA A 502 10.30 6.03 -27.32
C ALA A 502 10.45 6.34 -25.81
N LEU A 503 11.63 6.09 -25.22
CA LEU A 503 11.87 6.34 -23.79
C LEU A 503 12.04 7.83 -23.49
N PRO A 504 11.57 8.29 -22.32
CA PRO A 504 11.66 9.68 -21.93
C PRO A 504 13.13 10.11 -21.78
N GLY A 505 13.50 11.20 -22.45
CA GLY A 505 14.82 11.80 -22.34
C GLY A 505 15.90 11.20 -23.26
N LEU A 506 15.57 10.20 -24.09
CA LEU A 506 16.49 9.67 -25.12
C LEU A 506 16.17 10.25 -26.49
N THR A 507 17.21 10.63 -27.22
CA THR A 507 17.12 10.98 -28.64
C THR A 507 17.26 9.73 -29.52
N SER A 508 16.82 9.80 -30.77
CA SER A 508 16.98 8.69 -31.73
C SER A 508 18.45 8.29 -31.92
N GLU A 509 19.37 9.27 -31.90
CA GLU A 509 20.80 9.00 -32.02
C GLU A 509 21.34 8.24 -30.80
N GLN A 510 20.91 8.62 -29.59
CA GLN A 510 21.28 7.91 -28.36
C GLN A 510 20.69 6.49 -28.32
N GLY A 511 19.44 6.31 -28.76
CA GLY A 511 18.83 4.99 -28.90
C GLY A 511 19.66 4.06 -29.80
N ARG A 512 20.11 4.56 -30.95
CA ARG A 512 20.98 3.83 -31.88
C ARG A 512 22.35 3.53 -31.27
N GLN A 513 22.98 4.51 -30.62
CA GLN A 513 24.27 4.36 -29.97
C GLN A 513 24.25 3.26 -28.91
N ILE A 514 23.17 3.17 -28.12
CA ILE A 514 22.99 2.12 -27.10
C ILE A 514 22.97 0.73 -27.72
N VAL A 515 22.27 0.55 -28.85
CA VAL A 515 22.16 -0.73 -29.57
C VAL A 515 23.50 -1.15 -30.20
N VAL A 516 24.20 -0.20 -30.82
CA VAL A 516 25.51 -0.46 -31.43
C VAL A 516 26.54 -0.81 -30.35
N ASP A 517 26.59 -0.04 -29.26
CA ASP A 517 27.57 -0.24 -28.19
C ASP A 517 27.36 -1.56 -27.45
N ARG A 518 26.11 -1.96 -27.14
CA ARG A 518 25.85 -3.27 -26.51
C ARG A 518 26.21 -4.45 -27.40
N TRP A 519 26.13 -4.28 -28.72
CA TRP A 519 26.52 -5.32 -29.68
C TRP A 519 28.05 -5.46 -29.76
N LEU A 520 28.78 -4.34 -29.71
CA LEU A 520 30.25 -4.31 -29.81
C LEU A 520 30.95 -4.68 -28.51
N ARG A 521 30.43 -4.22 -27.36
CA ARG A 521 31.10 -4.30 -26.05
C ARG A 521 30.38 -5.18 -25.05
N GLY A 522 29.25 -5.78 -25.44
CA GLY A 522 28.44 -6.64 -24.59
C GLY A 522 27.38 -5.89 -23.78
N PRO A 523 26.53 -6.63 -23.04
CA PRO A 523 25.38 -6.09 -22.32
C PRO A 523 25.79 -5.11 -21.21
N TYR A 524 24.87 -4.23 -20.81
CA TYR A 524 25.04 -3.35 -19.66
C TYR A 524 24.58 -4.05 -18.37
N ALA A 525 25.32 -3.84 -17.28
CA ALA A 525 24.97 -4.35 -15.95
C ALA A 525 24.30 -3.30 -15.05
N SER A 526 24.46 -2.01 -15.34
CA SER A 526 23.84 -0.94 -14.54
C SER A 526 23.58 0.36 -15.33
N MET A 527 22.81 1.26 -14.70
CA MET A 527 22.52 2.59 -15.23
C MET A 527 23.78 3.45 -15.33
N GLU A 528 24.69 3.34 -14.36
CA GLU A 528 25.96 4.06 -14.34
C GLU A 528 26.85 3.62 -15.50
N GLU A 529 26.89 2.33 -15.79
CA GLU A 529 27.65 1.78 -16.91
C GLU A 529 27.09 2.25 -18.25
N LEU A 530 25.76 2.18 -18.43
CA LEU A 530 25.06 2.70 -19.61
C LEU A 530 25.32 4.20 -19.79
N ALA A 531 25.19 4.99 -18.72
CA ALA A 531 25.40 6.43 -18.77
C ALA A 531 26.85 6.78 -19.13
N ALA A 532 27.83 6.03 -18.60
CA ALA A 532 29.24 6.23 -18.90
C ALA A 532 29.61 5.83 -20.34
N ARG A 533 29.13 4.68 -20.81
CA ARG A 533 29.43 4.14 -22.15
C ARG A 533 28.75 4.93 -23.27
N CYS A 534 27.52 5.40 -23.03
CA CYS A 534 26.73 6.15 -24.01
C CYS A 534 26.70 7.67 -23.76
N LEU A 535 27.50 8.17 -22.81
CA LEU A 535 27.61 9.60 -22.48
C LEU A 535 26.25 10.28 -22.22
N LEU A 536 25.36 9.61 -21.47
CA LEU A 536 24.02 10.12 -21.20
C LEU A 536 24.07 11.24 -20.15
N PRO A 537 23.40 12.39 -20.38
CA PRO A 537 23.37 13.48 -19.41
C PRO A 537 22.51 13.11 -18.18
N PRO A 538 22.79 13.66 -16.99
CA PRO A 538 22.02 13.36 -15.78
C PRO A 538 20.51 13.53 -15.94
N SER A 539 20.08 14.56 -16.68
CA SER A 539 18.68 14.84 -16.99
C SER A 539 17.97 13.75 -17.80
N ALA A 540 18.72 12.97 -18.59
CA ALA A 540 18.19 11.81 -19.29
C ALA A 540 18.21 10.56 -18.39
N THR A 541 19.17 10.45 -17.47
CA THR A 541 19.32 9.25 -16.63
C THR A 541 18.29 9.14 -15.51
N GLU A 542 17.88 10.25 -14.89
CA GLU A 542 16.91 10.26 -13.78
C GLU A 542 15.57 9.58 -14.14
N PRO A 543 14.86 9.96 -15.21
CA PRO A 543 13.58 9.33 -15.56
C PRO A 543 13.73 7.87 -16.03
N LEU A 544 14.92 7.46 -16.46
CA LEU A 544 15.19 6.10 -16.95
C LEU A 544 15.44 5.09 -15.84
N ARG A 545 15.91 5.53 -14.66
CA ARG A 545 16.24 4.63 -13.53
C ARG A 545 15.05 3.78 -13.11
N ASP A 546 13.86 4.36 -13.14
CA ASP A 546 12.63 3.66 -12.73
C ASP A 546 12.06 2.76 -13.82
N LEU A 547 12.50 2.92 -15.06
CA LEU A 547 11.97 2.20 -16.23
C LEU A 547 12.88 1.09 -16.74
N LEU A 548 14.20 1.25 -16.61
CA LEU A 548 15.15 0.33 -17.22
C LEU A 548 15.42 -0.91 -16.36
N LEU A 549 15.63 -2.03 -17.05
CA LEU A 549 16.13 -3.29 -16.52
C LEU A 549 17.46 -3.65 -17.22
N PHE A 550 18.38 -4.23 -16.44
CA PHE A 550 19.72 -4.63 -16.88
C PHE A 550 19.87 -6.14 -16.74
N LEU A 551 19.20 -6.89 -17.62
CA LEU A 551 19.16 -8.34 -17.53
C LEU A 551 20.29 -8.97 -18.36
N PRO A 552 20.88 -10.09 -17.92
CA PRO A 552 21.87 -10.82 -18.71
C PRO A 552 21.25 -11.30 -20.03
N PRO A 553 22.02 -11.53 -21.10
CA PRO A 553 21.47 -12.05 -22.35
C PRO A 553 20.81 -13.41 -22.12
N ALA A 554 19.63 -13.64 -22.73
CA ALA A 554 18.94 -14.92 -22.61
C ALA A 554 19.82 -16.05 -23.14
N SER A 555 20.01 -17.11 -22.35
CA SER A 555 20.76 -18.29 -22.75
C SER A 555 20.15 -18.89 -24.01
N ARG A 556 20.97 -19.14 -25.04
CA ARG A 556 20.49 -19.81 -26.26
C ARG A 556 19.99 -21.22 -25.89
N PRO A 557 18.89 -21.70 -26.49
CA PRO A 557 18.29 -23.00 -26.15
C PRO A 557 19.20 -24.24 -26.36
N ASP A 558 20.38 -24.10 -26.95
CA ASP A 558 21.33 -25.22 -27.16
C ASP A 558 22.22 -25.55 -25.95
N GLU A 559 22.40 -24.65 -24.96
CA GLU A 559 23.30 -24.92 -23.82
C GLU A 559 22.65 -25.77 -22.71
N ALA A 560 21.32 -25.96 -22.74
CA ALA A 560 20.62 -26.79 -21.78
C ALA A 560 20.78 -28.30 -22.04
N ARG A 561 21.21 -28.72 -23.25
CA ARG A 561 21.43 -30.14 -23.58
C ARG A 561 22.78 -30.69 -23.12
N THR A 562 23.77 -29.83 -22.86
CA THR A 562 25.15 -30.27 -22.56
C THR A 562 25.47 -30.37 -21.06
N ARG A 563 24.55 -29.98 -20.17
CA ARG A 563 24.72 -30.16 -18.71
C ARG A 563 23.93 -31.33 -18.12
N GLY A 564 23.32 -32.14 -18.97
CA GLY A 564 22.52 -33.30 -18.59
C GLY A 564 22.97 -34.60 -19.27
N SER A 565 24.28 -34.80 -19.43
CA SER A 565 24.87 -36.10 -19.81
C SER A 565 25.99 -36.49 -18.85
#